data_AF-F6GUT2-F1
#
_entry.id   AF-F6GUT2-F1
#
_cell.length_a   1.000
_cell.length_b   1.000
_cell.length_c   1.000
_cell.angle_alpha   90.00
_cell.angle_beta   90.00
_cell.angle_gamma   90.00
#
_symmetry.space_group_name_H-M   'P 1'
#
loop_
_entity.id
_entity.type
_entity.pdbx_description
1 polymer ?
#
loop_
_entity_poly.entity_id
_entity_poly.type
_entity_poly.pdbx_seq_one_letter_code
_entity_poly.pdbx_strand_id
1 'polypeptide(L)'
;METLAASHRLLPANRRFDAAPTCGNSNCRATNVVFGNGRGLNGVSDNGRALTSGSLALVSSGRRWHAVACLSHSSPSLVDHSAKFFEAAKKGNLIPLHRSIFSDHLTPVLAYRCLVKEDDRDAPSFLYESVEPGIQSSNVGRYSVIGAQPTIEIVAKENMVTIMDHEAGSRTEEIVEDPMSIPRRMMEGWKPQLLDELPEAFCGGWVGYFSYDTVRYVEKKKLPFLSAPKDDRNLPDVHLGLYEDVLVFDHVKKQVFVIHWVRLDQYSSVEEAFNDGMNRLEALVSRVHDIVPPKLAAGSIKLQTGLFGPSLEKSTMTCDEYMKAVLEAKEHILAGDIFQIVLSQRFERRTFADPFEVYRALRIVNPSPYMTYLQARGCILVASSPEILTRVKKNRIINRPLAGTVRRGKTPKEDIMLENQLRNDEKQCAEHIMLVDLGRNDVGKVSKPGSVTVEKLMNIERYSHVMHISSTVTGELLDHLTSWDALRAALPVGTVSGAPKVKAMELIDQLEVTRRGPYSGGFGGISFSGDMDIALALRTIVFPSGSRFDTMFSYKDMNKRREWVAHLQAGAGIVADSVPADEQRECENKAAALARAIDLAESSFIEK
;
A
#
# COMPACT_ATOMS: atom_id res chain seq x y z
N MET A 1 38.83 -32.78 -27.36
CA MET A 1 39.98 -31.90 -27.63
C MET A 1 40.16 -31.04 -26.40
N GLU A 2 40.71 -31.59 -25.32
CA GLU A 2 42.15 -31.60 -24.99
C GLU A 2 42.75 -30.21 -24.70
N THR A 3 43.04 -30.02 -23.41
CA THR A 3 44.21 -29.37 -22.78
C THR A 3 44.58 -27.92 -23.10
N LEU A 4 44.73 -27.11 -22.04
CA LEU A 4 46.04 -26.51 -21.70
C LEU A 4 46.06 -25.94 -20.27
N ALA A 5 47.17 -26.21 -19.59
CA ALA A 5 47.47 -25.86 -18.22
C ALA A 5 48.52 -24.74 -18.13
N ALA A 6 48.47 -24.04 -16.99
CA ALA A 6 49.56 -23.40 -16.24
C ALA A 6 50.30 -22.16 -16.79
N SER A 7 50.37 -21.11 -15.97
CA SER A 7 51.65 -20.51 -15.54
C SER A 7 51.49 -19.59 -14.31
N HIS A 8 52.22 -19.92 -13.24
CA HIS A 8 52.57 -19.05 -12.10
C HIS A 8 53.74 -18.11 -12.49
N ARG A 9 53.75 -16.87 -11.97
CA ARG A 9 54.98 -16.10 -11.68
C ARG A 9 54.83 -15.31 -10.40
N LEU A 10 55.93 -15.22 -9.66
CA LEU A 10 56.11 -14.74 -8.29
C LEU A 10 57.18 -13.62 -8.26
N LEU A 11 56.99 -12.66 -7.33
CA LEU A 11 57.97 -11.81 -6.60
C LEU A 11 58.53 -10.52 -7.28
N PRO A 12 59.08 -9.52 -6.52
CA PRO A 12 59.31 -9.41 -5.05
C PRO A 12 58.90 -8.06 -4.39
N ALA A 13 59.28 -7.94 -3.11
CA ALA A 13 58.84 -7.03 -2.05
C ALA A 13 59.75 -5.80 -1.73
N ASN A 14 59.27 -5.03 -0.73
CA ASN A 14 59.95 -4.19 0.28
C ASN A 14 60.15 -2.68 0.05
N ARG A 15 59.56 -1.87 0.96
CA ARG A 15 60.29 -1.06 1.96
C ARG A 15 59.40 -0.69 3.17
N ARG A 16 59.94 -0.91 4.38
CA ARG A 16 59.47 -0.47 5.71
C ARG A 16 59.99 0.94 6.04
N PHE A 17 59.38 1.59 7.03
CA PHE A 17 59.95 2.24 8.26
C PHE A 17 58.77 2.94 8.98
N ASP A 18 58.31 2.42 10.14
CA ASP A 18 58.59 2.87 11.53
C ASP A 18 57.89 4.20 11.89
N ALA A 19 57.39 4.52 13.09
CA ALA A 19 57.10 3.87 14.38
C ALA A 19 56.17 4.84 15.16
N ALA A 20 55.51 4.38 16.23
CA ALA A 20 54.62 5.16 17.10
C ALA A 20 55.35 6.24 17.94
N PRO A 21 54.62 7.14 18.63
CA PRO A 21 54.28 6.85 20.03
C PRO A 21 52.94 7.43 20.57
N THR A 22 52.69 7.05 21.83
CA THR A 22 51.58 7.19 22.78
C THR A 22 51.28 8.59 23.36
N CYS A 23 50.12 8.69 24.06
CA CYS A 23 49.61 9.65 25.09
C CYS A 23 48.32 10.38 24.62
N GLY A 24 47.27 10.66 25.39
CA GLY A 24 46.93 10.46 26.80
C GLY A 24 45.62 11.24 27.11
N ASN A 25 44.79 10.68 28.01
CA ASN A 25 43.78 11.30 28.90
C ASN A 25 42.99 12.61 28.57
N SER A 26 41.66 12.47 28.70
CA SER A 26 40.72 13.23 29.55
C SER A 26 40.20 14.65 29.21
N ASN A 27 38.87 14.75 29.35
CA ASN A 27 38.03 15.82 29.92
C ASN A 27 37.63 17.10 29.15
N CYS A 28 36.30 17.20 28.99
CA CYS A 28 35.40 18.30 29.36
C CYS A 28 35.68 19.73 28.86
N ARG A 29 34.69 20.31 28.16
CA ARG A 29 34.10 21.61 28.53
C ARG A 29 32.73 21.82 27.89
N ALA A 30 31.76 22.15 28.75
CA ALA A 30 30.46 22.68 28.44
C ALA A 30 30.55 24.18 28.12
N THR A 31 29.63 24.68 27.30
CA THR A 31 29.31 26.11 27.19
C THR A 31 27.79 26.27 27.28
N ASN A 32 27.34 26.78 28.43
CA ASN A 32 26.04 27.37 28.65
C ASN A 32 26.02 28.79 28.07
N VAL A 33 24.90 29.19 27.46
CA VAL A 33 24.54 30.59 27.25
C VAL A 33 23.26 30.87 28.03
N VAL A 34 23.32 31.92 28.84
CA VAL A 34 22.31 32.40 29.78
C VAL A 34 21.58 33.61 29.16
N PHE A 35 20.26 33.63 29.25
CA PHE A 35 19.41 34.83 29.32
C PHE A 35 18.26 34.43 30.28
N GLY A 36 17.84 35.14 31.32
CA GLY A 36 17.87 36.56 31.62
C GLY A 36 16.46 36.90 32.13
N ASN A 37 16.25 36.86 33.45
CA ASN A 37 14.96 37.05 34.12
C ASN A 37 14.46 38.51 34.06
N GLY A 38 13.13 38.68 33.95
CA GLY A 38 12.42 39.91 34.28
C GLY A 38 11.03 39.59 34.84
N ARG A 39 10.75 40.01 36.08
CA ARG A 39 9.49 39.82 36.84
C ARG A 39 8.52 41.00 36.67
N GLY A 40 7.22 40.73 36.86
CA GLY A 40 6.17 41.67 37.30
C GLY A 40 4.78 41.04 37.10
N LEU A 41 4.19 40.34 38.09
CA LEU A 41 3.33 40.77 39.22
C LEU A 41 1.94 41.33 38.86
N ASN A 42 0.92 40.64 39.43
CA ASN A 42 -0.45 41.05 39.81
C ASN A 42 -1.48 41.28 38.68
N GLY A 43 -2.74 40.83 38.73
CA GLY A 43 -3.51 40.10 39.73
C GLY A 43 -4.98 39.96 39.29
N VAL A 44 -5.61 38.87 39.75
CA VAL A 44 -7.01 38.67 40.20
C VAL A 44 -8.21 39.05 39.28
N SER A 45 -9.05 38.02 39.13
CA SER A 45 -10.42 37.91 38.61
C SER A 45 -11.46 38.83 39.26
N ASP A 46 -12.58 39.15 38.58
CA ASP A 46 -13.86 38.44 38.73
C ASP A 46 -15.05 39.08 37.96
N ASN A 47 -15.93 38.20 37.46
CA ASN A 47 -17.40 38.27 37.30
C ASN A 47 -18.17 39.50 36.72
N GLY A 48 -19.17 39.21 35.85
CA GLY A 48 -20.45 39.95 35.87
C GLY A 48 -21.22 40.18 34.56
N ARG A 49 -22.15 39.26 34.26
CA ARG A 49 -23.48 39.38 33.60
C ARG A 49 -23.95 40.69 32.89
N ALA A 50 -24.45 40.48 31.66
CA ALA A 50 -25.82 40.73 31.17
C ALA A 50 -26.31 42.15 30.75
N LEU A 51 -26.97 42.13 29.57
CA LEU A 51 -28.17 42.86 29.11
C LEU A 51 -28.08 44.28 28.49
N THR A 52 -28.63 44.33 27.26
CA THR A 52 -29.58 45.29 26.66
C THR A 52 -29.12 46.63 26.06
N SER A 53 -29.49 46.75 24.78
CA SER A 53 -30.16 47.88 24.09
C SER A 53 -29.45 49.22 23.91
N GLY A 54 -29.36 49.64 22.65
CA GLY A 54 -29.08 51.02 22.26
C GLY A 54 -29.01 51.21 20.75
N SER A 55 -30.18 51.24 20.09
CA SER A 55 -30.33 51.83 18.76
C SER A 55 -29.98 53.32 18.80
N LEU A 56 -29.28 53.84 17.79
CA LEU A 56 -29.54 55.18 17.24
C LEU A 56 -28.86 55.41 15.88
N ALA A 57 -29.75 55.62 14.90
CA ALA A 57 -29.71 56.54 13.76
C ALA A 57 -28.56 56.50 12.75
N LEU A 58 -28.95 56.03 11.56
CA LEU A 58 -28.40 56.36 10.26
C LEU A 58 -28.41 57.88 9.98
N VAL A 59 -27.34 58.36 9.35
CA VAL A 59 -27.37 59.52 8.45
C VAL A 59 -26.76 59.11 7.12
N SER A 60 -27.57 59.20 6.08
CA SER A 60 -27.23 58.95 4.69
C SER A 60 -26.36 60.07 4.11
N SER A 61 -25.31 59.71 3.36
CA SER A 61 -24.81 60.58 2.29
C SER A 61 -24.48 59.72 1.07
N GLY A 62 -25.19 60.00 -0.04
CA GLY A 62 -25.04 59.27 -1.29
C GLY A 62 -23.76 59.64 -2.03
N ARG A 63 -23.10 58.64 -2.60
CA ARG A 63 -22.17 58.80 -3.72
C ARG A 63 -22.45 57.73 -4.77
N ARG A 64 -22.76 58.19 -5.99
CA ARG A 64 -22.83 57.37 -7.21
C ARG A 64 -21.45 56.80 -7.49
N TRP A 65 -21.35 55.47 -7.60
CA TRP A 65 -20.17 54.79 -8.10
C TRP A 65 -20.40 54.44 -9.57
N HIS A 66 -19.49 54.86 -10.44
CA HIS A 66 -19.44 54.42 -11.82
C HIS A 66 -19.00 52.96 -11.87
N ALA A 67 -19.76 52.13 -12.60
CA ALA A 67 -19.38 50.76 -12.89
C ALA A 67 -18.19 50.77 -13.85
N VAL A 68 -17.00 50.49 -13.32
CA VAL A 68 -15.85 50.10 -14.14
C VAL A 68 -15.98 48.60 -14.39
N ALA A 69 -16.26 48.23 -15.63
CA ALA A 69 -16.16 46.85 -16.07
C ALA A 69 -14.69 46.44 -16.03
N CYS A 70 -14.27 45.76 -14.95
CA CYS A 70 -12.98 45.10 -14.90
C CYS A 70 -13.00 43.91 -15.86
N LEU A 71 -12.43 44.08 -17.05
CA LEU A 71 -12.03 42.96 -17.89
C LEU A 71 -10.94 42.19 -17.13
N SER A 72 -11.32 41.03 -16.57
CA SER A 72 -10.38 40.11 -15.94
C SER A 72 -9.36 39.66 -16.97
N HIS A 73 -8.15 40.20 -16.91
CA HIS A 73 -7.00 39.60 -17.57
C HIS A 73 -6.77 38.24 -16.90
N SER A 74 -7.06 37.17 -17.62
CA SER A 74 -6.68 35.82 -17.23
C SER A 74 -5.18 35.78 -16.96
N SER A 75 -4.77 35.12 -15.87
CA SER A 75 -3.35 34.98 -15.56
C SER A 75 -2.65 34.26 -16.72
N PRO A 76 -1.37 34.58 -17.03
CA PRO A 76 -0.62 33.91 -18.10
C PRO A 76 -0.61 32.39 -17.97
N SER A 77 -0.72 31.86 -16.74
CA SER A 77 -0.85 30.43 -16.47
C SER A 77 -2.16 29.82 -16.98
N LEU A 78 -3.30 30.49 -16.81
CA LEU A 78 -4.62 30.00 -17.23
C LEU A 78 -4.75 29.93 -18.75
N VAL A 79 -4.10 30.86 -19.47
CA VAL A 79 -4.08 30.88 -20.94
C VAL A 79 -3.25 29.72 -21.53
N ASP A 80 -2.15 29.34 -20.86
CA ASP A 80 -1.33 28.18 -21.26
C ASP A 80 -2.06 26.85 -20.97
N HIS A 81 -2.73 26.74 -19.81
CA HIS A 81 -3.52 25.56 -19.46
C HIS A 81 -4.66 25.30 -20.44
N SER A 82 -5.39 26.34 -20.85
CA SER A 82 -6.50 26.20 -21.79
C SER A 82 -6.02 25.73 -23.16
N ALA A 83 -4.97 26.35 -23.72
CA ALA A 83 -4.42 25.96 -25.02
C ALA A 83 -3.94 24.49 -25.05
N LYS A 84 -3.23 24.05 -24.01
CA LYS A 84 -2.78 22.65 -23.86
C LYS A 84 -3.96 21.69 -23.75
N PHE A 85 -4.98 22.03 -22.96
CA PHE A 85 -6.17 21.21 -22.79
C PHE A 85 -6.94 21.04 -24.11
N PHE A 86 -7.18 22.13 -24.84
CA PHE A 86 -7.88 22.07 -26.13
C PHE A 86 -7.10 21.27 -27.18
N GLU A 87 -5.76 21.32 -27.18
CA GLU A 87 -4.95 20.51 -28.07
C GLU A 87 -4.97 19.02 -27.70
N ALA A 88 -4.93 18.70 -26.40
CA ALA A 88 -5.09 17.33 -25.89
C ALA A 88 -6.49 16.77 -26.24
N ALA A 89 -7.54 17.60 -26.18
CA ALA A 89 -8.92 17.21 -26.51
C ALA A 89 -9.14 16.80 -27.96
N LYS A 90 -8.27 17.23 -28.88
CA LYS A 90 -8.32 16.76 -30.27
C LYS A 90 -7.81 15.32 -30.43
N LYS A 91 -7.01 14.84 -29.48
CA LYS A 91 -6.30 13.55 -29.56
C LYS A 91 -6.87 12.48 -28.63
N GLY A 92 -7.66 12.87 -27.63
CA GLY A 92 -8.30 11.96 -26.68
C GLY A 92 -9.47 12.61 -25.95
N ASN A 93 -10.16 11.79 -25.16
CA ASN A 93 -11.39 12.17 -24.43
C ASN A 93 -11.23 12.12 -22.90
N LEU A 94 -10.03 11.87 -22.41
CA LEU A 94 -9.72 11.84 -20.98
C LEU A 94 -8.43 12.63 -20.76
N ILE A 95 -8.55 13.80 -20.14
CA ILE A 95 -7.47 14.80 -20.10
C ILE A 95 -7.16 15.15 -18.66
N PRO A 96 -5.88 15.07 -18.23
CA PRO A 96 -5.50 15.52 -16.91
C PRO A 96 -5.31 17.04 -16.89
N LEU A 97 -5.91 17.68 -15.90
CA LEU A 97 -5.54 19.00 -15.42
C LEU A 97 -4.68 18.82 -14.17
N HIS A 98 -3.67 19.66 -14.00
CA HIS A 98 -2.80 19.56 -12.82
C HIS A 98 -2.31 20.91 -12.34
N ARG A 99 -1.95 20.95 -11.05
CA ARG A 99 -1.23 22.05 -10.41
C ARG A 99 -0.14 21.49 -9.52
N SER A 100 1.06 22.07 -9.63
CA SER A 100 2.16 21.76 -8.71
C SER A 100 2.19 22.76 -7.56
N ILE A 101 2.27 22.27 -6.34
CA ILE A 101 2.37 23.06 -5.09
C ILE A 101 3.59 22.62 -4.26
N PHE A 102 4.03 23.46 -3.33
CA PHE A 102 5.13 23.12 -2.43
C PHE A 102 4.75 22.02 -1.43
N SER A 103 5.67 21.11 -1.14
CA SER A 103 5.48 20.05 -0.14
C SER A 103 5.93 20.41 1.28
N ASP A 104 6.47 21.62 1.48
CA ASP A 104 7.25 21.97 2.67
C ASP A 104 6.44 21.94 3.97
N HIS A 105 5.16 22.33 3.89
CA HIS A 105 4.21 22.31 5.02
C HIS A 105 3.22 21.14 4.95
N LEU A 106 3.26 20.36 3.86
CA LEU A 106 2.29 19.32 3.58
C LEU A 106 3.01 17.97 3.55
N THR A 107 2.69 17.10 4.51
CA THR A 107 3.15 15.70 4.48
C THR A 107 2.08 14.81 3.87
N PRO A 108 2.42 13.64 3.30
CA PRO A 108 1.41 12.70 2.79
C PRO A 108 0.35 12.34 3.83
N VAL A 109 0.76 12.16 5.10
CA VAL A 109 -0.14 11.85 6.22
C VAL A 109 -1.12 13.01 6.48
N LEU A 110 -0.64 14.25 6.41
CA LEU A 110 -1.48 15.43 6.61
C LEU A 110 -2.44 15.63 5.44
N ALA A 111 -1.94 15.53 4.21
CA ALA A 111 -2.76 15.66 3.00
C ALA A 111 -3.89 14.63 2.95
N TYR A 112 -3.61 13.37 3.32
CA TYR A 112 -4.65 12.35 3.44
C TYR A 112 -5.79 12.80 4.37
N ARG A 113 -5.44 13.41 5.51
CA ARG A 113 -6.43 13.89 6.49
C ARG A 113 -7.13 15.19 6.10
N CYS A 114 -6.54 15.99 5.23
CA CYS A 114 -7.25 17.10 4.59
C CYS A 114 -8.35 16.58 3.64
N LEU A 115 -8.14 15.42 3.03
CA LEU A 115 -9.12 14.82 2.11
C LEU A 115 -10.15 13.95 2.84
N VAL A 116 -9.75 13.20 3.87
CA VAL A 116 -10.61 12.24 4.58
C VAL A 116 -10.70 12.60 6.06
N LYS A 117 -11.92 12.93 6.51
CA LYS A 117 -12.18 13.25 7.91
C LYS A 117 -11.89 12.05 8.81
N GLU A 118 -11.62 12.32 10.09
CA GLU A 118 -11.28 11.27 11.05
C GLU A 118 -12.44 10.31 11.33
N ASP A 119 -13.67 10.77 11.27
CA ASP A 119 -14.87 9.98 11.51
C ASP A 119 -15.39 9.24 10.27
N ASP A 120 -14.91 9.60 9.09
CA ASP A 120 -15.37 9.04 7.82
C ASP A 120 -14.63 7.73 7.47
N ARG A 121 -15.05 6.63 8.10
CA ARG A 121 -14.40 5.31 8.00
C ARG A 121 -14.84 4.47 6.82
N ASP A 122 -15.97 4.81 6.22
CA ASP A 122 -16.51 4.11 5.06
C ASP A 122 -16.27 4.88 3.76
N ALA A 123 -15.71 6.10 3.80
CA ALA A 123 -15.23 6.81 2.62
C ALA A 123 -14.04 6.08 1.96
N PRO A 124 -14.22 5.55 0.74
CA PRO A 124 -13.16 4.87 0.04
C PRO A 124 -12.02 5.85 -0.27
N SER A 125 -10.81 5.45 0.10
CA SER A 125 -9.66 6.33 0.03
C SER A 125 -8.38 5.54 0.22
N PHE A 126 -7.25 6.09 -0.22
CA PHE A 126 -5.96 5.44 -0.08
C PHE A 126 -4.83 6.44 0.16
N LEU A 127 -3.82 5.96 0.87
CA LEU A 127 -2.49 6.56 0.98
C LEU A 127 -1.47 5.46 0.71
N TYR A 128 -0.75 5.62 -0.39
CA TYR A 128 0.35 4.75 -0.79
C TYR A 128 1.67 5.45 -0.60
N GLU A 129 2.56 4.80 0.14
CA GLU A 129 3.94 5.22 0.33
C GLU A 129 4.88 4.05 -0.02
N SER A 130 6.12 4.36 -0.36
CA SER A 130 7.10 3.36 -0.71
C SER A 130 8.41 3.59 0.03
N VAL A 131 9.14 2.51 0.26
CA VAL A 131 10.50 2.51 0.80
C VAL A 131 11.37 1.66 -0.11
N GLU A 132 12.40 2.26 -0.68
CA GLU A 132 13.32 1.59 -1.58
C GLU A 132 14.45 0.91 -0.79
N PRO A 133 14.82 -0.34 -1.14
CA PRO A 133 15.95 -1.02 -0.53
C PRO A 133 17.25 -0.29 -0.87
N GLY A 134 18.14 -0.16 0.11
CA GLY A 134 19.43 0.51 -0.05
C GLY A 134 20.57 -0.30 0.57
N ILE A 135 21.80 -0.02 0.12
CA ILE A 135 23.00 -0.80 0.49
C ILE A 135 23.30 -0.68 2.00
N GLN A 136 23.14 0.52 2.56
CA GLN A 136 23.41 0.81 3.99
C GLN A 136 22.14 1.08 4.78
N SER A 137 21.20 1.84 4.19
CA SER A 137 19.91 2.16 4.78
C SER A 137 18.81 2.15 3.72
N SER A 138 17.61 1.76 4.12
CA SER A 138 16.39 1.95 3.33
C SER A 138 16.10 3.43 3.14
N ASN A 139 15.69 3.83 1.93
CA ASN A 139 15.33 5.22 1.62
C ASN A 139 13.82 5.33 1.41
N VAL A 140 13.24 6.47 1.77
CA VAL A 140 11.86 6.78 1.36
C VAL A 140 11.83 6.80 -0.16
N GLY A 141 10.90 6.04 -0.75
CA GLY A 141 10.71 6.00 -2.20
C GLY A 141 10.34 7.38 -2.73
N ARG A 142 10.59 7.62 -4.02
CA ARG A 142 10.44 8.96 -4.59
C ARG A 142 9.01 9.52 -4.49
N TYR A 143 8.00 8.66 -4.60
CA TYR A 143 6.61 9.07 -4.70
C TYR A 143 5.75 8.58 -3.54
N SER A 144 4.81 9.41 -3.11
CA SER A 144 3.63 9.00 -2.34
C SER A 144 2.38 9.45 -3.09
N VAL A 145 1.34 8.61 -3.08
CA VAL A 145 0.12 8.84 -3.85
C VAL A 145 -1.08 8.76 -2.92
N ILE A 146 -2.00 9.70 -3.08
CA ILE A 146 -3.20 9.83 -2.25
C ILE A 146 -4.40 10.02 -3.17
N GLY A 147 -5.50 9.34 -2.85
CA GLY A 147 -6.80 9.59 -3.45
C GLY A 147 -7.90 9.37 -2.42
N ALA A 148 -9.00 10.08 -2.57
CA ALA A 148 -10.17 9.98 -1.71
C ALA A 148 -11.42 10.21 -2.55
N GLN A 149 -12.56 9.64 -2.10
CA GLN A 149 -13.87 9.89 -2.71
C GLN A 149 -13.88 9.57 -4.21
N PRO A 150 -13.73 8.29 -4.59
CA PRO A 150 -13.73 7.90 -6.00
C PRO A 150 -15.05 8.28 -6.67
N THR A 151 -15.00 8.60 -7.97
CA THR A 151 -16.17 8.94 -8.77
C THR A 151 -17.09 7.72 -8.95
N ILE A 152 -16.48 6.55 -9.16
CA ILE A 152 -17.18 5.27 -9.31
C ILE A 152 -16.57 4.24 -8.36
N GLU A 153 -17.40 3.40 -7.75
CA GLU A 153 -16.97 2.23 -7.01
C GLU A 153 -17.53 0.95 -7.61
N ILE A 154 -16.72 -0.11 -7.60
CA ILE A 154 -17.10 -1.47 -7.97
C ILE A 154 -16.83 -2.36 -6.77
N VAL A 155 -17.89 -2.96 -6.24
CA VAL A 155 -17.82 -3.91 -5.12
C VAL A 155 -18.38 -5.24 -5.58
N ALA A 156 -17.54 -6.27 -5.61
CA ALA A 156 -17.94 -7.61 -5.98
C ALA A 156 -17.99 -8.52 -4.76
N LYS A 157 -19.07 -9.28 -4.65
CA LYS A 157 -19.20 -10.40 -3.73
C LYS A 157 -19.75 -11.59 -4.47
N GLU A 158 -18.93 -12.62 -4.63
CA GLU A 158 -19.16 -13.73 -5.54
C GLU A 158 -19.57 -13.17 -6.91
N ASN A 159 -20.63 -13.67 -7.55
CA ASN A 159 -21.03 -13.16 -8.86
C ASN A 159 -21.86 -11.87 -8.81
N MET A 160 -22.18 -11.35 -7.61
CA MET A 160 -22.94 -10.10 -7.50
C MET A 160 -21.98 -8.91 -7.48
N VAL A 161 -22.12 -8.02 -8.46
CA VAL A 161 -21.34 -6.78 -8.57
C VAL A 161 -22.26 -5.59 -8.34
N THR A 162 -21.93 -4.78 -7.34
CA THR A 162 -22.55 -3.48 -7.10
C THR A 162 -21.65 -2.40 -7.70
N ILE A 163 -22.22 -1.57 -8.58
CA ILE A 163 -21.57 -0.38 -9.13
C ILE A 163 -22.25 0.84 -8.51
N MET A 164 -21.46 1.73 -7.90
CA MET A 164 -21.94 2.99 -7.34
C MET A 164 -21.28 4.12 -8.10
N ASP A 165 -22.08 4.93 -8.78
CA ASP A 165 -21.63 6.15 -9.44
C ASP A 165 -22.02 7.33 -8.54
N HIS A 166 -21.02 7.92 -7.87
CA HIS A 166 -21.22 9.01 -6.92
C HIS A 166 -21.50 10.34 -7.60
N GLU A 167 -21.08 10.49 -8.86
CA GLU A 167 -21.32 11.68 -9.66
C GLU A 167 -22.76 11.69 -10.17
N ALA A 168 -23.23 10.56 -10.72
CA ALA A 168 -24.61 10.39 -11.13
C ALA A 168 -25.58 10.16 -9.96
N GLY A 169 -25.07 9.85 -8.76
CA GLY A 169 -25.87 9.49 -7.59
C GLY A 169 -26.64 8.19 -7.78
N SER A 170 -26.09 7.24 -8.53
CA SER A 170 -26.77 6.01 -8.93
C SER A 170 -26.10 4.76 -8.37
N ARG A 171 -26.91 3.71 -8.17
CA ARG A 171 -26.46 2.40 -7.69
C ARG A 171 -27.11 1.32 -8.54
N THR A 172 -26.29 0.48 -9.17
CA THR A 172 -26.75 -0.65 -9.97
C THR A 172 -26.13 -1.95 -9.47
N GLU A 173 -26.88 -3.03 -9.60
CA GLU A 173 -26.42 -4.38 -9.30
C GLU A 173 -26.52 -5.23 -10.55
N GLU A 174 -25.46 -5.99 -10.85
CA GLU A 174 -25.44 -6.94 -11.96
C GLU A 174 -24.78 -8.24 -11.53
N ILE A 175 -25.25 -9.35 -12.11
CA ILE A 175 -24.63 -10.65 -11.93
C ILE A 175 -23.61 -10.85 -13.05
N VAL A 176 -22.35 -10.96 -12.67
CA VAL A 176 -21.23 -11.02 -13.61
C VAL A 176 -20.34 -12.20 -13.25
N GLU A 177 -19.87 -12.86 -14.30
CA GLU A 177 -19.00 -14.03 -14.18
C GLU A 177 -17.56 -13.71 -13.77
N ASP A 178 -17.07 -12.52 -14.13
CA ASP A 178 -15.77 -11.98 -13.75
C ASP A 178 -15.90 -10.46 -13.50
N PRO A 179 -15.85 -10.01 -12.24
CA PRO A 179 -15.95 -8.59 -11.90
C PRO A 179 -14.86 -7.70 -12.51
N MET A 180 -13.68 -8.25 -12.82
CA MET A 180 -12.60 -7.48 -13.45
C MET A 180 -12.91 -7.10 -14.91
N SER A 181 -13.96 -7.68 -15.51
CA SER A 181 -14.44 -7.27 -16.82
C SER A 181 -15.12 -5.89 -16.80
N ILE A 182 -15.66 -5.46 -15.66
CA ILE A 182 -16.41 -4.20 -15.53
C ILE A 182 -15.50 -2.97 -15.69
N PRO A 183 -14.44 -2.80 -14.88
CA PRO A 183 -13.54 -1.66 -15.05
C PRO A 183 -12.81 -1.73 -16.40
N ARG A 184 -12.51 -2.93 -16.92
CA ARG A 184 -11.95 -3.11 -18.27
C ARG A 184 -12.86 -2.52 -19.35
N ARG A 185 -14.15 -2.90 -19.38
CA ARG A 185 -15.13 -2.39 -20.36
C ARG A 185 -15.31 -0.88 -20.25
N MET A 186 -15.30 -0.33 -19.03
CA MET A 186 -15.37 1.12 -18.81
C MET A 186 -14.17 1.85 -19.42
N MET A 187 -12.98 1.27 -19.33
CA MET A 187 -11.75 1.86 -19.88
C MET A 187 -11.64 1.75 -21.40
N GLU A 188 -12.33 0.81 -22.07
CA GLU A 188 -12.21 0.60 -23.53
C GLU A 188 -12.57 1.83 -24.37
N GLY A 189 -13.46 2.69 -23.86
CA GLY A 189 -13.85 3.95 -24.51
C GLY A 189 -12.92 5.13 -24.22
N TRP A 190 -11.99 5.00 -23.27
CA TRP A 190 -11.15 6.11 -22.82
C TRP A 190 -9.81 6.14 -23.56
N LYS A 191 -9.46 7.33 -24.03
CA LYS A 191 -8.20 7.67 -24.71
C LYS A 191 -7.47 8.72 -23.89
N PRO A 192 -6.83 8.31 -22.77
CA PRO A 192 -6.14 9.24 -21.88
C PRO A 192 -5.01 9.97 -22.61
N GLN A 193 -4.87 11.25 -22.35
CA GLN A 193 -3.74 12.05 -22.83
C GLN A 193 -2.64 12.10 -21.78
N LEU A 194 -1.47 11.54 -22.11
CA LEU A 194 -0.29 11.58 -21.27
C LEU A 194 0.46 12.90 -21.54
N LEU A 195 0.57 13.75 -20.51
CA LEU A 195 1.33 14.99 -20.58
C LEU A 195 2.73 14.76 -20.01
N ASP A 196 3.77 15.25 -20.70
CA ASP A 196 5.17 15.13 -20.27
C ASP A 196 5.47 15.79 -18.91
N GLU A 197 4.59 16.69 -18.47
CA GLU A 197 4.70 17.42 -17.20
C GLU A 197 4.34 16.56 -15.98
N LEU A 198 3.56 15.49 -16.18
CA LEU A 198 3.14 14.62 -15.09
C LEU A 198 4.28 13.74 -14.58
N PRO A 199 4.30 13.39 -13.28
CA PRO A 199 5.32 12.51 -12.74
C PRO A 199 5.20 11.10 -13.32
N GLU A 200 6.31 10.35 -13.38
CA GLU A 200 6.31 8.93 -13.71
C GLU A 200 5.81 8.06 -12.55
N ALA A 201 4.62 8.37 -12.06
CA ALA A 201 3.92 7.70 -10.98
C ALA A 201 2.45 7.46 -11.36
N PHE A 202 1.70 6.73 -10.53
CA PHE A 202 0.26 6.63 -10.70
C PHE A 202 -0.38 8.02 -10.57
N CYS A 203 -1.05 8.47 -11.62
CA CYS A 203 -1.67 9.79 -11.70
C CYS A 203 -3.19 9.75 -11.73
N GLY A 204 -3.83 8.59 -11.55
CA GLY A 204 -5.28 8.43 -11.62
C GLY A 204 -5.68 7.13 -12.32
N GLY A 205 -6.85 6.61 -11.98
CA GLY A 205 -7.38 5.33 -12.47
C GLY A 205 -8.05 4.52 -11.36
N TRP A 206 -8.08 3.20 -11.54
CA TRP A 206 -8.69 2.27 -10.58
C TRP A 206 -7.73 1.96 -9.44
N VAL A 207 -8.19 2.06 -8.19
CA VAL A 207 -7.42 1.70 -6.99
C VAL A 207 -8.26 0.90 -6.03
N GLY A 208 -7.67 -0.12 -5.41
CA GLY A 208 -8.36 -0.89 -4.39
C GLY A 208 -7.67 -2.20 -4.06
N TYR A 209 -8.46 -3.25 -3.81
CA TYR A 209 -7.94 -4.58 -3.53
C TYR A 209 -8.73 -5.68 -4.23
N PHE A 210 -8.01 -6.79 -4.44
CA PHE A 210 -8.48 -8.07 -4.95
C PHE A 210 -8.20 -9.08 -3.85
N SER A 211 -9.22 -9.73 -3.30
CA SER A 211 -9.05 -10.77 -2.30
C SER A 211 -8.35 -12.00 -2.90
N TYR A 212 -7.82 -12.89 -2.06
CA TYR A 212 -7.35 -14.20 -2.51
C TYR A 212 -8.44 -14.96 -3.28
N ASP A 213 -9.69 -14.85 -2.83
CA ASP A 213 -10.85 -15.47 -3.44
C ASP A 213 -11.19 -14.92 -4.84
N THR A 214 -10.55 -13.83 -5.29
CA THR A 214 -10.61 -13.36 -6.69
C THR A 214 -10.16 -14.45 -7.68
N VAL A 215 -9.27 -15.36 -7.26
CA VAL A 215 -8.86 -16.50 -8.09
C VAL A 215 -10.03 -17.37 -8.53
N ARG A 216 -11.12 -17.41 -7.75
CA ARG A 216 -12.29 -18.23 -8.02
C ARG A 216 -13.05 -17.78 -9.27
N TYR A 217 -12.91 -16.50 -9.66
CA TYR A 217 -13.43 -16.00 -10.95
C TYR A 217 -12.61 -16.50 -12.15
N VAL A 218 -11.36 -16.89 -11.94
CA VAL A 218 -10.46 -17.40 -12.99
C VAL A 218 -10.53 -18.93 -13.03
N GLU A 219 -10.32 -19.59 -11.88
CA GLU A 219 -10.25 -21.05 -11.74
C GLU A 219 -11.61 -21.66 -11.36
N LYS A 220 -12.70 -21.20 -11.99
CA LYS A 220 -14.10 -21.51 -11.62
C LYS A 220 -14.40 -23.01 -11.48
N LYS A 221 -13.80 -23.83 -12.33
CA LYS A 221 -14.03 -25.29 -12.36
C LYS A 221 -13.36 -26.01 -11.19
N LYS A 222 -12.27 -25.45 -10.69
CA LYS A 222 -11.39 -26.06 -9.69
C LYS A 222 -11.61 -25.48 -8.30
N LEU A 223 -11.97 -24.20 -8.22
CA LEU A 223 -12.20 -23.45 -7.00
C LEU A 223 -13.55 -22.72 -7.02
N PRO A 224 -14.69 -23.41 -7.17
CA PRO A 224 -16.00 -22.76 -7.14
C PRO A 224 -16.26 -22.15 -5.74
N PHE A 225 -17.02 -21.04 -5.68
CA PHE A 225 -17.39 -20.41 -4.40
C PHE A 225 -18.15 -21.34 -3.45
N LEU A 226 -18.90 -22.30 -3.99
CA LEU A 226 -19.67 -23.29 -3.22
C LEU A 226 -18.80 -24.22 -2.38
N SER A 227 -17.57 -24.53 -2.83
CA SER A 227 -16.63 -25.40 -2.10
C SER A 227 -15.62 -24.60 -1.29
N ALA A 228 -15.72 -23.27 -1.26
CA ALA A 228 -14.81 -22.45 -0.50
C ALA A 228 -14.96 -22.69 1.01
N PRO A 229 -13.90 -22.48 1.80
CA PRO A 229 -14.00 -22.44 3.25
C PRO A 229 -15.06 -21.42 3.71
N LYS A 230 -15.47 -21.52 4.98
CA LYS A 230 -16.47 -20.61 5.55
C LYS A 230 -16.02 -19.16 5.43
N ASP A 231 -16.89 -18.30 4.90
CA ASP A 231 -16.68 -16.85 4.96
C ASP A 231 -17.26 -16.29 6.25
N ASP A 232 -16.39 -16.00 7.21
CA ASP A 232 -16.76 -15.49 8.53
C ASP A 232 -16.68 -13.96 8.65
N ARG A 233 -16.12 -13.28 7.65
CA ARG A 233 -15.93 -11.82 7.67
C ARG A 233 -16.84 -11.08 6.69
N ASN A 234 -17.40 -11.77 5.71
CA ASN A 234 -18.30 -11.22 4.68
C ASN A 234 -17.71 -9.97 4.01
N LEU A 235 -16.40 -9.99 3.72
CA LEU A 235 -15.73 -8.91 3.01
C LEU A 235 -15.93 -9.07 1.50
N PRO A 236 -15.93 -7.98 0.72
CA PRO A 236 -15.90 -8.05 -0.73
C PRO A 236 -14.74 -8.89 -1.26
N ASP A 237 -14.97 -9.57 -2.37
CA ASP A 237 -13.91 -10.29 -3.08
C ASP A 237 -13.09 -9.32 -3.93
N VAL A 238 -13.73 -8.29 -4.51
CA VAL A 238 -13.06 -7.19 -5.20
C VAL A 238 -13.68 -5.88 -4.74
N HIS A 239 -12.84 -4.89 -4.45
CA HIS A 239 -13.26 -3.51 -4.23
C HIS A 239 -12.34 -2.57 -5.00
N LEU A 240 -12.91 -1.78 -5.90
CA LEU A 240 -12.18 -0.80 -6.71
C LEU A 240 -12.89 0.55 -6.69
N GLY A 241 -12.14 1.62 -6.52
CA GLY A 241 -12.59 2.99 -6.74
C GLY A 241 -11.91 3.59 -7.97
N LEU A 242 -12.64 4.33 -8.79
CA LEU A 242 -12.12 5.15 -9.88
C LEU A 242 -11.75 6.53 -9.34
N TYR A 243 -10.45 6.84 -9.30
CA TYR A 243 -9.94 8.10 -8.78
C TYR A 243 -9.48 9.00 -9.93
N GLU A 244 -10.31 9.99 -10.24
CA GLU A 244 -9.98 11.11 -11.13
C GLU A 244 -9.18 12.19 -10.39
N ASP A 245 -9.35 12.28 -9.08
CA ASP A 245 -8.63 13.19 -8.19
C ASP A 245 -7.52 12.45 -7.44
N VAL A 246 -6.26 12.88 -7.64
CA VAL A 246 -5.12 12.35 -6.90
C VAL A 246 -4.11 13.43 -6.51
N LEU A 247 -3.42 13.19 -5.41
CA LEU A 247 -2.23 13.94 -5.00
C LEU A 247 -1.00 13.06 -5.14
N VAL A 248 0.00 13.53 -5.88
CA VAL A 248 1.28 12.83 -6.06
C VAL A 248 2.41 13.66 -5.46
N PHE A 249 2.99 13.20 -4.37
CA PHE A 249 4.16 13.80 -3.75
C PHE A 249 5.42 13.35 -4.49
N ASP A 250 6.23 14.28 -5.00
CA ASP A 250 7.60 14.01 -5.45
C ASP A 250 8.58 14.47 -4.37
N HIS A 251 9.04 13.53 -3.54
CA HIS A 251 9.92 13.82 -2.40
C HIS A 251 11.30 14.32 -2.81
N VAL A 252 11.71 14.08 -4.06
CA VAL A 252 12.98 14.55 -4.60
C VAL A 252 12.83 16.00 -5.07
N LYS A 253 11.76 16.29 -5.83
CA LYS A 253 11.48 17.65 -6.32
C LYS A 253 10.83 18.58 -5.28
N LYS A 254 10.45 18.07 -4.11
CA LYS A 254 9.81 18.82 -3.01
C LYS A 254 8.49 19.49 -3.42
N GLN A 255 7.74 18.83 -4.29
CA GLN A 255 6.46 19.33 -4.78
C GLN A 255 5.37 18.27 -4.70
N VAL A 256 4.12 18.72 -4.70
CA VAL A 256 2.93 17.87 -4.80
C VAL A 256 2.22 18.23 -6.09
N PHE A 257 1.96 17.23 -6.92
CA PHE A 257 1.07 17.37 -8.07
C PHE A 257 -0.36 17.11 -7.59
N VAL A 258 -1.20 18.13 -7.69
CA VAL A 258 -2.66 18.01 -7.54
C VAL A 258 -3.20 17.76 -8.94
N ILE A 259 -3.83 16.61 -9.17
CA ILE A 259 -4.26 16.15 -10.50
C ILE A 259 -5.76 15.88 -10.46
N HIS A 260 -6.47 16.38 -11.47
CA HIS A 260 -7.87 16.11 -11.73
C HIS A 260 -8.03 15.65 -13.18
N TRP A 261 -8.68 14.51 -13.42
CA TRP A 261 -8.96 14.01 -14.76
C TRP A 261 -10.36 14.42 -15.23
N VAL A 262 -10.43 14.94 -16.45
CA VAL A 262 -11.68 15.38 -17.09
C VAL A 262 -12.07 14.42 -18.20
N ARG A 263 -13.28 13.85 -18.09
CA ARG A 263 -13.92 13.00 -19.10
C ARG A 263 -14.78 13.85 -20.04
N LEU A 264 -14.33 14.02 -21.29
CA LEU A 264 -15.00 14.93 -22.24
C LEU A 264 -16.40 14.48 -22.65
N ASP A 265 -16.67 13.18 -22.61
CA ASP A 265 -17.95 12.57 -22.96
C ASP A 265 -19.09 12.97 -22.00
N GLN A 266 -18.78 13.58 -20.87
CA GLN A 266 -19.75 14.07 -19.90
C GLN A 266 -20.25 15.50 -20.18
N TYR A 267 -19.65 16.20 -21.15
CA TYR A 267 -19.92 17.61 -21.40
C TYR A 267 -20.42 17.87 -22.82
N SER A 268 -21.17 18.95 -22.99
CA SER A 268 -21.69 19.35 -24.31
C SER A 268 -20.62 20.00 -25.20
N SER A 269 -19.57 20.56 -24.59
CA SER A 269 -18.45 21.20 -25.28
C SER A 269 -17.14 21.06 -24.51
N VAL A 270 -16.02 21.17 -25.22
CA VAL A 270 -14.67 21.10 -24.61
C VAL A 270 -14.42 22.31 -23.68
N GLU A 271 -15.02 23.47 -23.97
CA GLU A 271 -14.89 24.66 -23.15
C GLU A 271 -15.62 24.50 -21.81
N GLU A 272 -16.82 23.91 -21.82
CA GLU A 272 -17.54 23.54 -20.60
C GLU A 272 -16.74 22.55 -19.75
N ALA A 273 -16.19 21.51 -20.39
CA ALA A 273 -15.34 20.51 -19.72
C ALA A 273 -14.10 21.13 -19.08
N PHE A 274 -13.44 22.07 -19.78
CA PHE A 274 -12.27 22.78 -19.24
C PHE A 274 -12.63 23.63 -18.03
N ASN A 275 -13.71 24.41 -18.12
CA ASN A 275 -14.12 25.31 -17.05
C ASN A 275 -14.55 24.54 -15.80
N ASP A 276 -15.35 23.48 -15.94
CA ASP A 276 -15.73 22.63 -14.82
C ASP A 276 -14.51 21.90 -14.22
N GLY A 277 -13.66 21.32 -15.08
CA GLY A 277 -12.44 20.65 -14.63
C GLY A 277 -11.48 21.56 -13.86
N MET A 278 -11.33 22.82 -14.30
CA MET A 278 -10.54 23.82 -13.56
C MET A 278 -11.17 24.18 -12.22
N ASN A 279 -12.49 24.28 -12.14
CA ASN A 279 -13.20 24.52 -10.87
C ASN A 279 -13.01 23.35 -9.89
N ARG A 280 -13.11 22.10 -10.37
CA ARG A 280 -12.86 20.90 -9.56
C ARG A 280 -11.41 20.81 -9.08
N LEU A 281 -10.46 21.08 -9.99
CA LEU A 281 -9.04 21.16 -9.62
C LEU A 281 -8.81 22.21 -8.53
N GLU A 282 -9.41 23.39 -8.65
CA GLU A 282 -9.25 24.43 -7.62
C GLU A 282 -9.90 24.07 -6.29
N ALA A 283 -11.07 23.44 -6.31
CA ALA A 283 -11.69 22.92 -5.11
C ALA A 283 -10.77 21.90 -4.41
N LEU A 284 -10.11 21.03 -5.18
CA LEU A 284 -9.14 20.06 -4.65
C LEU A 284 -7.89 20.74 -4.08
N VAL A 285 -7.34 21.75 -4.75
CA VAL A 285 -6.20 22.54 -4.26
C VAL A 285 -6.55 23.25 -2.96
N SER A 286 -7.71 23.90 -2.88
CA SER A 286 -8.15 24.60 -1.66
C SER A 286 -8.32 23.66 -0.47
N ARG A 287 -8.69 22.38 -0.68
CA ARG A 287 -8.75 21.39 0.41
C ARG A 287 -7.40 21.15 1.08
N VAL A 288 -6.29 21.28 0.35
CA VAL A 288 -4.95 21.03 0.89
C VAL A 288 -4.17 22.29 1.28
N HIS A 289 -4.53 23.45 0.72
CA HIS A 289 -3.89 24.74 1.02
C HIS A 289 -4.63 25.56 2.09
N ASP A 290 -5.95 25.67 1.99
CA ASP A 290 -6.72 26.74 2.68
C ASP A 290 -7.43 26.25 3.95
N ILE A 291 -7.30 24.95 4.27
CA ILE A 291 -7.92 24.34 5.45
C ILE A 291 -6.99 24.48 6.67
N VAL A 292 -7.56 24.89 7.81
CA VAL A 292 -6.91 24.74 9.12
C VAL A 292 -6.50 23.28 9.28
N PRO A 293 -5.19 22.95 9.29
CA PRO A 293 -4.73 21.58 9.19
C PRO A 293 -5.42 20.70 10.24
N PRO A 294 -5.95 19.53 9.86
CA PRO A 294 -6.63 18.66 10.81
C PRO A 294 -5.67 18.31 11.95
N LYS A 295 -6.17 18.41 13.18
CA LYS A 295 -5.36 18.14 14.37
C LYS A 295 -5.15 16.64 14.51
N LEU A 296 -4.04 16.15 13.98
CA LEU A 296 -3.59 14.78 14.22
C LEU A 296 -3.28 14.56 15.70
N ALA A 297 -3.67 13.40 16.24
CA ALA A 297 -3.26 12.98 17.57
C ALA A 297 -1.72 13.01 17.68
N ALA A 298 -1.21 13.84 18.59
CA ALA A 298 0.21 13.89 18.90
C ALA A 298 0.61 12.57 19.57
N GLY A 299 1.65 11.91 19.08
CA GLY A 299 2.16 10.66 19.65
C GLY A 299 3.57 10.84 20.22
N SER A 300 3.92 10.07 21.25
CA SER A 300 5.30 9.94 21.72
C SER A 300 5.83 8.55 21.43
N ILE A 301 6.93 8.46 20.69
CA ILE A 301 7.53 7.18 20.33
C ILE A 301 8.38 6.65 21.49
N LYS A 302 7.97 5.55 22.10
CA LYS A 302 8.78 4.76 23.03
C LYS A 302 9.04 3.39 22.42
N LEU A 303 10.02 3.30 21.52
CA LEU A 303 10.41 2.03 20.91
C LEU A 303 11.24 1.21 21.91
N GLN A 304 10.57 0.39 22.71
CA GLN A 304 11.26 -0.67 23.45
C GLN A 304 11.43 -1.87 22.51
N THR A 305 12.56 -1.93 21.82
CA THR A 305 12.88 -2.95 20.80
C THR A 305 13.01 -4.38 21.34
N GLY A 306 12.98 -4.57 22.67
CA GLY A 306 13.16 -5.85 23.35
C GLY A 306 11.89 -6.46 23.94
N LEU A 307 10.76 -5.75 23.98
CA LEU A 307 9.50 -6.31 24.49
C LEU A 307 8.63 -6.71 23.30
N PHE A 308 8.42 -8.01 23.16
CA PHE A 308 7.25 -8.48 22.41
C PHE A 308 6.01 -8.07 23.20
N GLY A 309 5.01 -7.51 22.52
CA GLY A 309 3.68 -7.33 23.09
C GLY A 309 3.10 -8.68 23.54
N PRO A 310 1.93 -8.69 24.19
CA PRO A 310 1.28 -9.94 24.60
C PRO A 310 1.16 -10.90 23.41
N SER A 311 1.34 -12.19 23.66
CA SER A 311 1.16 -13.23 22.64
C SER A 311 -0.22 -13.14 22.02
N LEU A 312 -0.32 -13.45 20.72
CA LEU A 312 -1.60 -13.51 20.03
C LEU A 312 -2.33 -14.79 20.45
N GLU A 313 -3.23 -14.68 21.43
CA GLU A 313 -3.93 -15.83 22.02
C GLU A 313 -5.11 -16.34 21.17
N LYS A 314 -5.71 -15.46 20.36
CA LYS A 314 -6.87 -15.80 19.53
C LYS A 314 -6.44 -16.05 18.09
N SER A 315 -6.63 -17.27 17.61
CA SER A 315 -6.42 -17.69 16.23
C SER A 315 -7.65 -18.45 15.71
N THR A 316 -7.84 -18.47 14.39
CA THR A 316 -8.86 -19.32 13.72
C THR A 316 -8.60 -20.81 13.87
N MET A 317 -7.37 -21.20 14.21
CA MET A 317 -6.95 -22.57 14.45
C MET A 317 -6.15 -22.62 15.75
N THR A 318 -6.34 -23.67 16.53
CA THR A 318 -5.42 -24.01 17.62
C THR A 318 -4.06 -24.42 17.08
N CYS A 319 -3.03 -24.37 17.93
CA CYS A 319 -1.68 -24.84 17.58
C CYS A 319 -1.71 -26.28 17.06
N ASP A 320 -2.44 -27.17 17.73
CA ASP A 320 -2.54 -28.58 17.37
C ASP A 320 -3.25 -28.79 16.02
N GLU A 321 -4.32 -28.04 15.76
CA GLU A 321 -5.04 -28.08 14.48
C GLU A 321 -4.14 -27.62 13.31
N TYR A 322 -3.37 -26.53 13.50
CA TYR A 322 -2.45 -26.05 12.48
C TYR A 322 -1.32 -27.05 12.23
N MET A 323 -0.70 -27.59 13.29
CA MET A 323 0.34 -28.62 13.16
C MET A 323 -0.19 -29.89 12.48
N LYS A 324 -1.44 -30.27 12.74
CA LYS A 324 -2.09 -31.38 12.04
C LYS A 324 -2.26 -31.08 10.55
N ALA A 325 -2.73 -29.88 10.20
CA ALA A 325 -2.84 -29.46 8.80
C ALA A 325 -1.48 -29.46 8.08
N VAL A 326 -0.39 -29.07 8.76
CA VAL A 326 0.97 -29.18 8.22
C VAL A 326 1.36 -30.64 7.97
N LEU A 327 1.06 -31.56 8.88
CA LEU A 327 1.32 -32.99 8.68
C LEU A 327 0.52 -33.55 7.50
N GLU A 328 -0.76 -33.23 7.40
CA GLU A 328 -1.61 -33.63 6.26
C GLU A 328 -1.08 -33.08 4.92
N ALA A 329 -0.65 -31.81 4.88
CA ALA A 329 0.02 -31.23 3.73
C ALA A 329 1.30 -31.98 3.33
N LYS A 330 2.10 -32.43 4.31
CA LYS A 330 3.31 -33.22 4.04
C LYS A 330 3.00 -34.57 3.42
N GLU A 331 1.92 -35.23 3.81
CA GLU A 331 1.49 -36.48 3.18
C GLU A 331 1.17 -36.27 1.69
N HIS A 332 0.49 -35.17 1.33
CA HIS A 332 0.27 -34.80 -0.07
C HIS A 332 1.57 -34.53 -0.84
N ILE A 333 2.58 -33.94 -0.18
CA ILE A 333 3.90 -33.74 -0.78
C ILE A 333 4.60 -35.07 -1.04
N LEU A 334 4.59 -35.98 -0.06
CA LEU A 334 5.20 -37.31 -0.18
C LEU A 334 4.49 -38.19 -1.22
N ALA A 335 3.17 -38.03 -1.38
CA ALA A 335 2.38 -38.68 -2.41
C ALA A 335 2.63 -38.12 -3.82
N GLY A 336 3.29 -36.96 -3.94
CA GLY A 336 3.58 -36.30 -5.21
C GLY A 336 2.42 -35.45 -5.77
N ASP A 337 1.42 -35.12 -4.95
CA ASP A 337 0.31 -34.25 -5.36
C ASP A 337 0.79 -32.79 -5.56
N ILE A 338 1.72 -32.36 -4.70
CA ILE A 338 2.30 -31.01 -4.65
C ILE A 338 3.78 -31.07 -4.26
N PHE A 339 4.56 -30.08 -4.67
CA PHE A 339 5.94 -29.84 -4.21
C PHE A 339 5.98 -28.96 -2.96
N GLN A 340 5.12 -27.93 -2.92
CA GLN A 340 4.89 -27.11 -1.73
C GLN A 340 3.45 -26.63 -1.65
N ILE A 341 3.06 -26.25 -0.44
CA ILE A 341 1.82 -25.54 -0.13
C ILE A 341 2.10 -24.49 0.93
N VAL A 342 1.45 -23.34 0.86
CA VAL A 342 1.57 -22.28 1.85
C VAL A 342 0.29 -22.25 2.65
N LEU A 343 0.33 -22.78 3.88
CA LEU A 343 -0.79 -22.75 4.80
C LEU A 343 -0.74 -21.49 5.67
N SER A 344 -1.91 -21.00 6.06
CA SER A 344 -2.03 -19.79 6.87
C SER A 344 -3.08 -19.92 7.96
N GLN A 345 -2.94 -19.08 8.97
CA GLN A 345 -3.91 -18.93 10.05
C GLN A 345 -4.08 -17.45 10.38
N ARG A 346 -5.26 -17.09 10.88
CA ARG A 346 -5.60 -15.69 11.18
C ARG A 346 -5.69 -15.49 12.68
N PHE A 347 -4.89 -14.55 13.17
CA PHE A 347 -4.89 -14.09 14.55
C PHE A 347 -5.80 -12.86 14.71
N GLU A 348 -6.40 -12.73 15.89
CA GLU A 348 -7.19 -11.58 16.29
C GLU A 348 -6.48 -10.79 17.40
N ARG A 349 -6.43 -9.47 17.26
CA ARG A 349 -6.04 -8.55 18.33
C ARG A 349 -7.07 -7.44 18.48
N ARG A 350 -7.52 -7.19 19.70
CA ARG A 350 -8.39 -6.04 20.02
C ARG A 350 -7.54 -4.84 20.41
N THR A 351 -7.99 -3.65 20.05
CA THR A 351 -7.27 -2.39 20.32
C THR A 351 -8.21 -1.19 20.34
N PHE A 352 -7.87 -0.14 21.08
CA PHE A 352 -8.54 1.17 20.99
C PHE A 352 -7.77 2.17 20.11
N ALA A 353 -6.65 1.73 19.51
CA ALA A 353 -5.88 2.53 18.58
C ALA A 353 -6.64 2.63 17.27
N ASP A 354 -6.67 3.84 16.72
CA ASP A 354 -7.31 4.05 15.44
C ASP A 354 -6.53 3.34 14.32
N PRO A 355 -7.18 2.74 13.29
CA PRO A 355 -6.45 2.11 12.19
C PRO A 355 -5.44 3.03 11.51
N PHE A 356 -5.68 4.33 11.45
CA PHE A 356 -4.72 5.29 10.89
C PHE A 356 -3.57 5.60 11.84
N GLU A 357 -3.79 5.56 13.15
CA GLU A 357 -2.71 5.60 14.15
C GLU A 357 -1.84 4.35 14.06
N VAL A 358 -2.45 3.18 13.85
CA VAL A 358 -1.74 1.92 13.59
C VAL A 358 -0.92 2.02 12.30
N TYR A 359 -1.46 2.62 11.22
CA TYR A 359 -0.68 2.89 10.00
C TYR A 359 0.53 3.79 10.27
N ARG A 360 0.34 4.90 11.02
CA ARG A 360 1.42 5.81 11.40
C ARG A 360 2.51 5.09 12.20
N ALA A 361 2.13 4.18 13.09
CA ALA A 361 3.06 3.34 13.84
C ALA A 361 3.74 2.30 12.94
N LEU A 362 3.02 1.67 12.00
CA LEU A 362 3.56 0.66 11.09
C LEU A 362 4.67 1.23 10.19
N ARG A 363 4.54 2.48 9.75
CA ARG A 363 5.60 3.22 9.01
C ARG A 363 6.93 3.29 9.76
N ILE A 364 6.89 3.23 11.09
CA ILE A 364 8.07 3.26 11.96
C ILE A 364 8.57 1.83 12.21
N VAL A 365 7.65 0.90 12.51
CA VAL A 365 7.98 -0.47 12.92
C VAL A 365 8.50 -1.32 11.76
N ASN A 366 7.93 -1.16 10.56
CA ASN A 366 8.25 -2.02 9.42
C ASN A 366 8.11 -1.29 8.06
N PRO A 367 8.97 -0.29 7.79
CA PRO A 367 8.99 0.37 6.49
C PRO A 367 9.27 -0.63 5.35
N SER A 368 8.41 -0.64 4.33
CA SER A 368 8.45 -1.62 3.22
C SER A 368 8.16 -0.95 1.86
N PRO A 369 8.50 -1.58 0.72
CA PRO A 369 8.23 -1.06 -0.62
C PRO A 369 6.77 -0.69 -0.91
N TYR A 370 5.83 -1.38 -0.26
CA TYR A 370 4.39 -1.12 -0.41
C TYR A 370 3.77 -0.84 0.95
N MET A 371 3.85 0.42 1.38
CA MET A 371 3.11 0.91 2.54
C MET A 371 1.73 1.38 2.09
N THR A 372 0.69 0.93 2.79
CA THR A 372 -0.68 1.23 2.38
C THR A 372 -1.58 1.46 3.57
N TYR A 373 -2.32 2.56 3.51
CA TYR A 373 -3.59 2.73 4.19
C TYR A 373 -4.69 2.77 3.13
N LEU A 374 -5.56 1.77 3.08
CA LEU A 374 -6.66 1.69 2.11
C LEU A 374 -7.97 1.53 2.87
N GLN A 375 -8.85 2.53 2.78
CA GLN A 375 -10.23 2.40 3.19
C GLN A 375 -11.03 1.86 2.00
N ALA A 376 -11.61 0.68 2.18
CA ALA A 376 -12.51 0.05 1.23
C ALA A 376 -13.84 -0.24 1.92
N ARG A 377 -14.91 -0.43 1.15
CA ARG A 377 -16.21 -0.77 1.76
C ARG A 377 -16.10 -2.07 2.56
N GLY A 378 -16.51 -1.99 3.83
CA GLY A 378 -16.50 -3.11 4.77
C GLY A 378 -15.18 -3.33 5.50
N CYS A 379 -14.05 -2.73 5.07
CA CYS A 379 -12.78 -2.88 5.79
C CYS A 379 -11.73 -1.81 5.49
N ILE A 380 -10.80 -1.64 6.43
CA ILE A 380 -9.61 -0.81 6.27
C ILE A 380 -8.39 -1.74 6.24
N LEU A 381 -7.56 -1.63 5.21
CA LEU A 381 -6.29 -2.33 5.11
C LEU A 381 -5.15 -1.43 5.54
N VAL A 382 -4.32 -1.94 6.46
CA VAL A 382 -3.08 -1.29 6.93
C VAL A 382 -1.93 -2.24 6.63
N ALA A 383 -1.13 -1.93 5.60
CA ALA A 383 -0.16 -2.88 5.05
C ALA A 383 1.26 -2.34 4.94
N SER A 384 2.22 -3.25 5.01
CA SER A 384 3.66 -3.05 4.80
C SER A 384 4.22 -4.20 3.96
N SER A 385 3.70 -4.36 2.74
CA SER A 385 4.04 -5.51 1.91
C SER A 385 5.45 -5.39 1.32
N PRO A 386 6.25 -6.48 1.37
CA PRO A 386 7.57 -6.52 0.75
C PRO A 386 7.53 -6.89 -0.75
N GLU A 387 6.42 -7.45 -1.24
CA GLU A 387 6.39 -8.19 -2.50
C GLU A 387 5.29 -7.69 -3.46
N ILE A 388 5.56 -7.74 -4.77
CA ILE A 388 4.54 -7.50 -5.79
C ILE A 388 3.77 -8.78 -6.12
N LEU A 389 2.48 -8.63 -6.37
CA LEU A 389 1.71 -9.67 -7.02
C LEU A 389 2.02 -9.66 -8.52
N THR A 390 1.82 -8.51 -9.16
CA THR A 390 2.19 -8.28 -10.55
C THR A 390 2.27 -6.80 -10.84
N ARG A 391 3.16 -6.43 -11.76
CA ARG A 391 3.30 -5.07 -12.27
C ARG A 391 3.32 -5.10 -13.79
N VAL A 392 2.61 -4.18 -14.43
CA VAL A 392 2.67 -3.94 -15.87
C VAL A 392 3.03 -2.48 -16.07
N LYS A 393 4.16 -2.20 -16.73
CA LYS A 393 4.57 -0.84 -17.07
C LYS A 393 4.96 -0.78 -18.54
N LYS A 394 4.31 0.05 -19.34
CA LYS A 394 4.56 0.18 -20.79
C LYS A 394 4.57 -1.19 -21.49
N ASN A 395 3.51 -1.97 -21.29
CA ASN A 395 3.34 -3.34 -21.82
C ASN A 395 4.38 -4.38 -21.35
N ARG A 396 5.22 -4.05 -20.37
CA ARG A 396 6.16 -4.99 -19.77
C ARG A 396 5.62 -5.52 -18.45
N ILE A 397 5.41 -6.83 -18.40
CA ILE A 397 4.98 -7.55 -17.21
C ILE A 397 6.22 -7.82 -16.35
N ILE A 398 6.09 -7.61 -15.05
CA ILE A 398 7.14 -7.82 -14.06
C ILE A 398 6.55 -8.62 -12.90
N ASN A 399 7.14 -9.77 -12.62
CA ASN A 399 6.92 -10.54 -11.42
C ASN A 399 8.24 -10.64 -10.66
N ARG A 400 8.19 -10.49 -9.33
CA ARG A 400 9.37 -10.50 -8.47
C ARG A 400 9.11 -11.37 -7.25
N PRO A 401 9.31 -12.69 -7.37
CA PRO A 401 9.18 -13.57 -6.22
C PRO A 401 10.26 -13.25 -5.19
N LEU A 402 9.86 -13.28 -3.92
CA LEU A 402 10.77 -13.20 -2.78
C LEU A 402 10.71 -14.51 -1.99
N ALA A 403 11.88 -15.02 -1.61
CA ALA A 403 12.01 -16.17 -0.72
C ALA A 403 13.25 -15.97 0.17
N GLY A 404 13.48 -16.85 1.14
CA GLY A 404 14.67 -16.82 1.97
C GLY A 404 14.82 -15.55 2.78
N THR A 405 14.37 -15.57 4.04
CA THR A 405 14.45 -14.39 4.92
C THR A 405 15.49 -14.57 6.01
N VAL A 406 16.44 -13.64 6.11
CA VAL A 406 17.35 -13.57 7.27
C VAL A 406 17.38 -12.16 7.84
N ARG A 407 17.58 -12.05 9.16
CA ARG A 407 17.74 -10.75 9.82
C ARG A 407 18.97 -10.00 9.31
N ARG A 408 18.97 -8.68 9.39
CA ARG A 408 20.19 -7.88 9.19
C ARG A 408 21.19 -8.14 10.34
N GLY A 409 22.47 -8.13 9.99
CA GLY A 409 23.55 -8.21 10.97
C GLY A 409 23.66 -6.94 11.80
N LYS A 410 24.08 -7.05 13.05
CA LYS A 410 24.34 -5.88 13.93
C LYS A 410 25.60 -5.13 13.50
N THR A 411 26.48 -5.80 12.75
CA THR A 411 27.70 -5.23 12.19
C THR A 411 27.79 -5.54 10.69
N PRO A 412 28.50 -4.74 9.87
CA PRO A 412 28.68 -5.05 8.45
C PRO A 412 29.29 -6.43 8.19
N LYS A 413 30.17 -6.91 9.08
CA LYS A 413 30.77 -8.25 8.98
C LYS A 413 29.74 -9.36 9.24
N GLU A 414 28.91 -9.21 10.27
CA GLU A 414 27.81 -10.13 10.55
C GLU A 414 26.79 -10.12 9.41
N ASP A 415 26.50 -8.95 8.83
CA ASP A 415 25.54 -8.81 7.73
C ASP A 415 26.00 -9.56 6.47
N ILE A 416 27.27 -9.45 6.11
CA ILE A 416 27.88 -10.20 4.99
C ILE A 416 27.91 -11.70 5.30
N MET A 417 28.16 -12.09 6.56
CA MET A 417 28.14 -13.50 6.95
C MET A 417 26.73 -14.10 6.80
N LEU A 418 25.70 -13.40 7.26
CA LEU A 418 24.29 -13.82 7.15
C LEU A 418 23.85 -13.88 5.68
N GLU A 419 24.28 -12.93 4.85
CA GLU A 419 24.06 -12.97 3.40
C GLU A 419 24.69 -14.22 2.76
N ASN A 420 25.95 -14.51 3.08
CA ASN A 420 26.62 -15.69 2.54
C ASN A 420 25.99 -16.98 3.04
N GLN A 421 25.48 -17.02 4.27
CA GLN A 421 24.72 -18.16 4.78
C GLN A 421 23.42 -18.34 3.99
N LEU A 422 22.65 -17.27 3.79
CA LEU A 422 21.39 -17.32 3.04
C LEU A 422 21.62 -17.72 1.58
N ARG A 423 22.66 -17.21 0.93
CA ARG A 423 23.00 -17.53 -0.47
C ARG A 423 23.42 -18.99 -0.67
N ASN A 424 23.96 -19.63 0.36
CA ASN A 424 24.42 -21.02 0.32
C ASN A 424 23.45 -21.98 1.02
N ASP A 425 22.28 -21.50 1.45
CA ASP A 425 21.24 -22.34 2.02
C ASP A 425 20.52 -23.06 0.89
N GLU A 426 20.88 -24.33 0.67
CA GLU A 426 20.36 -25.16 -0.42
C GLU A 426 18.83 -25.28 -0.39
N LYS A 427 18.21 -25.29 0.80
CA LYS A 427 16.76 -25.35 0.95
C LYS A 427 16.13 -24.06 0.43
N GLN A 428 16.60 -22.90 0.91
CA GLN A 428 16.04 -21.60 0.52
C GLN A 428 16.27 -21.31 -0.96
N CYS A 429 17.43 -21.70 -1.51
CA CYS A 429 17.71 -21.57 -2.95
C CYS A 429 16.80 -22.46 -3.80
N ALA A 430 16.56 -23.71 -3.40
CA ALA A 430 15.68 -24.63 -4.12
C ALA A 430 14.22 -24.13 -4.13
N GLU A 431 13.71 -23.70 -2.98
CA GLU A 431 12.38 -23.09 -2.84
C GLU A 431 12.27 -21.85 -3.75
N HIS A 432 13.27 -20.98 -3.71
CA HIS A 432 13.29 -19.77 -4.53
C HIS A 432 13.27 -20.06 -6.04
N ILE A 433 14.06 -21.04 -6.50
CA ILE A 433 14.10 -21.42 -7.92
C ILE A 433 12.73 -21.93 -8.39
N MET A 434 12.04 -22.71 -7.56
CA MET A 434 10.68 -23.16 -7.87
C MET A 434 9.70 -21.99 -7.99
N LEU A 435 9.79 -20.99 -7.11
CA LEU A 435 8.97 -19.78 -7.20
C LEU A 435 9.28 -18.96 -8.46
N VAL A 436 10.53 -18.91 -8.89
CA VAL A 436 10.93 -18.30 -10.18
C VAL A 436 10.31 -19.05 -11.35
N ASP A 437 10.26 -20.40 -11.29
CA ASP A 437 9.61 -21.21 -12.32
C ASP A 437 8.11 -20.91 -12.42
N LEU A 438 7.41 -20.85 -11.29
CA LEU A 438 6.00 -20.46 -11.24
C LEU A 438 5.78 -19.05 -11.80
N GLY A 439 6.60 -18.08 -11.39
CA GLY A 439 6.55 -16.71 -11.91
C GLY A 439 6.78 -16.66 -13.43
N ARG A 440 7.70 -17.49 -13.97
CA ARG A 440 7.91 -17.65 -15.41
C ARG A 440 6.69 -18.21 -16.11
N ASN A 441 6.03 -19.20 -15.53
CA ASN A 441 4.83 -19.80 -16.09
C ASN A 441 3.65 -18.81 -16.09
N ASP A 442 3.48 -18.02 -15.02
CA ASP A 442 2.42 -17.01 -14.95
C ASP A 442 2.64 -15.87 -15.94
N VAL A 443 3.85 -15.31 -16.00
CA VAL A 443 4.22 -14.29 -16.99
C VAL A 443 4.08 -14.85 -18.41
N GLY A 444 4.49 -16.10 -18.64
CA GLY A 444 4.44 -16.75 -19.94
C GLY A 444 3.04 -16.95 -20.53
N LYS A 445 1.99 -17.11 -19.70
CA LYS A 445 0.60 -17.25 -20.17
C LYS A 445 0.10 -16.06 -20.98
N VAL A 446 0.61 -14.87 -20.68
CA VAL A 446 0.12 -13.59 -21.23
C VAL A 446 1.20 -12.81 -21.99
N SER A 447 2.40 -13.38 -22.13
CA SER A 447 3.53 -12.74 -22.80
C SER A 447 3.68 -13.21 -24.25
N LYS A 448 4.27 -12.37 -25.10
CA LYS A 448 4.69 -12.73 -26.46
C LYS A 448 5.67 -13.91 -26.41
N PRO A 449 5.53 -14.94 -27.27
CA PRO A 449 6.45 -16.06 -27.32
C PRO A 449 7.91 -15.61 -27.44
N GLY A 450 8.79 -16.15 -26.60
CA GLY A 450 10.22 -15.81 -26.57
C GLY A 450 10.59 -14.52 -25.83
N SER A 451 9.63 -13.72 -25.35
CA SER A 451 9.91 -12.48 -24.60
C SER A 451 10.19 -12.69 -23.11
N VAL A 452 9.84 -13.85 -22.56
CA VAL A 452 9.96 -14.11 -21.12
C VAL A 452 11.43 -14.31 -20.73
N THR A 453 11.91 -13.49 -19.80
CA THR A 453 13.30 -13.48 -19.35
C THR A 453 13.41 -13.38 -17.82
N VAL A 454 14.41 -14.06 -17.26
CA VAL A 454 14.80 -13.90 -15.85
C VAL A 454 15.98 -12.93 -15.80
N GLU A 455 15.71 -11.66 -15.56
CA GLU A 455 16.74 -10.60 -15.64
C GLU A 455 17.70 -10.58 -14.45
N LYS A 456 17.17 -10.94 -13.27
CA LYS A 456 17.94 -11.05 -12.03
C LYS A 456 17.55 -12.37 -11.38
N LEU A 457 18.54 -13.19 -11.08
CA LEU A 457 18.36 -14.49 -10.45
C LEU A 457 19.10 -14.52 -9.11
N MET A 458 18.41 -14.94 -8.05
CA MET A 458 18.93 -15.09 -6.69
C MET A 458 19.76 -13.90 -6.19
N ASN A 459 19.29 -12.69 -6.43
CA ASN A 459 19.90 -11.48 -5.90
C ASN A 459 19.51 -11.28 -4.44
N ILE A 460 20.40 -10.68 -3.64
CA ILE A 460 20.08 -10.37 -2.24
C ILE A 460 19.61 -8.92 -2.13
N GLU A 461 18.37 -8.74 -1.69
CA GLU A 461 17.78 -7.43 -1.40
C GLU A 461 17.80 -7.15 0.10
N ARG A 462 18.38 -6.02 0.49
CA ARG A 462 18.52 -5.61 1.89
C ARG A 462 17.47 -4.56 2.24
N TYR A 463 16.66 -4.88 3.24
CA TYR A 463 15.68 -3.99 3.86
C TYR A 463 16.19 -3.56 5.25
N SER A 464 15.41 -2.74 5.95
CA SER A 464 15.81 -2.14 7.23
C SER A 464 16.11 -3.19 8.31
N HIS A 465 15.33 -4.27 8.36
CA HIS A 465 15.45 -5.30 9.42
C HIS A 465 15.77 -6.70 8.90
N VAL A 466 15.54 -6.96 7.61
CA VAL A 466 15.73 -8.26 6.98
C VAL A 466 16.39 -8.13 5.61
N MET A 467 16.91 -9.23 5.08
CA MET A 467 17.27 -9.37 3.67
C MET A 467 16.59 -10.60 3.07
N HIS A 468 16.31 -10.54 1.77
CA HIS A 468 15.59 -11.55 1.02
C HIS A 468 16.35 -12.00 -0.22
N ILE A 469 16.18 -13.27 -0.63
CA ILE A 469 16.50 -13.71 -1.98
C ILE A 469 15.40 -13.19 -2.90
N SER A 470 15.78 -12.47 -3.96
CA SER A 470 14.87 -11.93 -4.96
C SER A 470 15.26 -12.37 -6.36
N SER A 471 14.27 -12.47 -7.23
CA SER A 471 14.49 -12.61 -8.66
C SER A 471 13.48 -11.79 -9.43
N THR A 472 13.81 -11.40 -10.65
CA THR A 472 12.93 -10.58 -11.49
C THR A 472 12.67 -11.32 -12.78
N VAL A 473 11.41 -11.71 -12.98
CA VAL A 473 10.91 -12.34 -14.19
C VAL A 473 10.12 -11.29 -14.97
N THR A 474 10.41 -11.16 -16.24
CA THR A 474 9.76 -10.17 -17.10
C THR A 474 9.31 -10.77 -18.41
N GLY A 475 8.32 -10.15 -19.04
CA GLY A 475 7.82 -10.52 -20.36
C GLY A 475 7.13 -9.34 -21.03
N GLU A 476 6.97 -9.42 -22.35
CA GLU A 476 6.23 -8.41 -23.11
C GLU A 476 4.78 -8.87 -23.26
N LEU A 477 3.82 -8.08 -22.78
CA LEU A 477 2.40 -8.39 -22.85
C LEU A 477 1.95 -8.56 -24.32
N LEU A 478 1.07 -9.53 -24.58
CA LEU A 478 0.46 -9.71 -25.89
C LEU A 478 -0.36 -8.47 -26.30
N ASP A 479 -0.29 -8.09 -27.58
CA ASP A 479 -0.85 -6.81 -28.07
C ASP A 479 -2.38 -6.68 -27.90
N HIS A 480 -3.09 -7.81 -27.82
CA HIS A 480 -4.55 -7.86 -27.63
C HIS A 480 -4.98 -8.03 -26.16
N LEU A 481 -4.01 -8.11 -25.24
CA LEU A 481 -4.24 -8.27 -23.82
C LEU A 481 -3.99 -6.96 -23.07
N THR A 482 -4.59 -6.87 -21.89
CA THR A 482 -4.48 -5.71 -20.99
C THR A 482 -3.83 -6.11 -19.67
N SER A 483 -3.51 -5.12 -18.83
CA SER A 483 -3.02 -5.36 -17.47
C SER A 483 -4.01 -6.20 -16.62
N TRP A 484 -5.31 -6.10 -16.88
CA TRP A 484 -6.32 -6.97 -16.25
C TRP A 484 -6.11 -8.46 -16.57
N ASP A 485 -5.69 -8.79 -17.79
CA ASP A 485 -5.39 -10.17 -18.19
C ASP A 485 -4.10 -10.67 -17.51
N ALA A 486 -3.10 -9.80 -17.37
CA ALA A 486 -1.89 -10.12 -16.60
C ALA A 486 -2.19 -10.35 -15.12
N LEU A 487 -3.13 -9.59 -14.53
CA LEU A 487 -3.59 -9.81 -13.15
C LEU A 487 -4.29 -11.17 -13.01
N ARG A 488 -5.23 -11.51 -13.91
CA ARG A 488 -5.90 -12.82 -13.91
C ARG A 488 -4.89 -13.98 -13.96
N ALA A 489 -3.86 -13.87 -14.80
CA ALA A 489 -2.84 -14.91 -14.94
C ALA A 489 -1.95 -15.06 -13.69
N ALA A 490 -1.71 -13.97 -12.97
CA ALA A 490 -0.86 -13.94 -11.78
C ALA A 490 -1.57 -14.36 -10.48
N LEU A 491 -2.90 -14.28 -10.41
CA LEU A 491 -3.68 -14.53 -9.19
C LEU A 491 -3.79 -16.02 -8.80
N PRO A 492 -3.58 -16.37 -7.52
CA PRO A 492 -2.58 -15.78 -6.62
C PRO A 492 -1.17 -16.22 -7.03
N VAL A 493 -0.14 -15.55 -6.51
CA VAL A 493 1.26 -15.94 -6.79
C VAL A 493 1.65 -17.23 -6.04
N GLY A 494 2.69 -17.90 -6.53
CA GLY A 494 3.20 -19.14 -5.95
C GLY A 494 3.67 -19.02 -4.49
N THR A 495 4.15 -17.84 -4.09
CA THR A 495 4.70 -17.57 -2.74
C THR A 495 3.65 -17.63 -1.62
N VAL A 496 2.36 -17.64 -1.96
CA VAL A 496 1.25 -17.71 -1.01
C VAL A 496 0.27 -18.85 -1.29
N SER A 497 0.49 -19.62 -2.35
CA SER A 497 -0.36 -20.75 -2.72
C SER A 497 0.43 -22.04 -2.64
N GLY A 498 1.24 -22.32 -3.66
CA GLY A 498 2.11 -23.49 -3.71
C GLY A 498 2.39 -23.93 -5.15
N ALA A 499 2.90 -25.15 -5.28
CA ALA A 499 3.29 -25.74 -6.57
C ALA A 499 2.88 -27.22 -6.61
N PRO A 500 2.18 -27.71 -7.65
CA PRO A 500 1.47 -26.95 -8.68
C PRO A 500 0.35 -26.08 -8.10
N LYS A 501 0.22 -24.84 -8.63
CA LYS A 501 -0.62 -23.78 -8.05
C LYS A 501 -2.08 -24.21 -7.77
N VAL A 502 -2.78 -24.72 -8.78
CA VAL A 502 -4.20 -25.07 -8.66
C VAL A 502 -4.43 -26.17 -7.63
N LYS A 503 -3.59 -27.21 -7.64
CA LYS A 503 -3.71 -28.33 -6.69
C LYS A 503 -3.42 -27.89 -5.25
N ALA A 504 -2.42 -27.04 -5.06
CA ALA A 504 -2.14 -26.45 -3.75
C ALA A 504 -3.33 -25.64 -3.23
N MET A 505 -4.01 -24.87 -4.08
CA MET A 505 -5.21 -24.12 -3.68
C MET A 505 -6.41 -25.02 -3.33
N GLU A 506 -6.61 -26.13 -4.05
CA GLU A 506 -7.64 -27.13 -3.69
C GLU A 506 -7.39 -27.72 -2.29
N LEU A 507 -6.12 -27.94 -1.92
CA LEU A 507 -5.73 -28.43 -0.60
C LEU A 507 -5.81 -27.34 0.47
N ILE A 508 -5.49 -26.08 0.14
CA ILE A 508 -5.70 -24.93 1.05
C ILE A 508 -7.19 -24.86 1.43
N ASP A 509 -8.11 -25.01 0.48
CA ASP A 509 -9.56 -25.00 0.75
C ASP A 509 -10.01 -26.15 1.68
N GLN A 510 -9.25 -27.25 1.75
CA GLN A 510 -9.53 -28.39 2.62
C GLN A 510 -8.92 -28.24 4.02
N LEU A 511 -7.73 -27.63 4.08
CA LEU A 511 -6.90 -27.57 5.29
C LEU A 511 -7.11 -26.27 6.09
N GLU A 512 -7.54 -25.18 5.45
CA GLU A 512 -7.87 -23.92 6.12
C GLU A 512 -9.34 -23.82 6.51
N VAL A 513 -9.61 -23.24 7.68
CA VAL A 513 -10.97 -23.21 8.28
C VAL A 513 -11.86 -22.11 7.69
N THR A 514 -11.27 -21.02 7.17
CA THR A 514 -12.01 -19.83 6.72
C THR A 514 -11.41 -19.22 5.46
N ARG A 515 -12.22 -18.49 4.68
CA ARG A 515 -11.71 -17.75 3.51
C ARG A 515 -10.62 -16.76 3.91
N ARG A 516 -9.61 -16.63 3.05
CA ARG A 516 -8.48 -15.71 3.25
C ARG A 516 -8.86 -14.25 3.05
N GLY A 517 -9.85 -13.93 2.23
CA GLY A 517 -10.26 -12.54 2.00
C GLY A 517 -9.06 -11.72 1.49
N PRO A 518 -8.82 -10.50 2.00
CA PRO A 518 -7.69 -9.67 1.53
C PRO A 518 -6.31 -10.33 1.62
N TYR A 519 -6.06 -11.19 2.62
CA TYR A 519 -4.75 -11.82 2.80
C TYR A 519 -4.39 -12.70 1.59
N SER A 520 -3.15 -12.62 1.10
CA SER A 520 -2.68 -13.33 -0.12
C SER A 520 -3.38 -12.95 -1.43
N GLY A 521 -4.30 -11.98 -1.39
CA GLY A 521 -4.78 -11.26 -2.56
C GLY A 521 -3.79 -10.17 -2.96
N GLY A 522 -4.28 -9.09 -3.58
CA GLY A 522 -3.45 -7.94 -3.91
C GLY A 522 -4.14 -6.60 -3.67
N PHE A 523 -3.35 -5.55 -3.46
CA PHE A 523 -3.83 -4.17 -3.39
C PHE A 523 -2.94 -3.26 -4.23
N GLY A 524 -3.50 -2.21 -4.80
CA GLY A 524 -2.76 -1.27 -5.65
C GLY A 524 -3.65 -0.61 -6.67
N GLY A 525 -3.06 -0.19 -7.79
CA GLY A 525 -3.78 0.56 -8.82
C GLY A 525 -3.48 0.16 -10.26
N ILE A 526 -4.44 0.47 -11.13
CA ILE A 526 -4.38 0.37 -12.59
C ILE A 526 -4.69 1.77 -13.12
N SER A 527 -3.70 2.41 -13.74
CA SER A 527 -3.82 3.78 -14.23
C SER A 527 -4.75 3.87 -15.44
N PHE A 528 -5.19 5.07 -15.77
CA PHE A 528 -5.93 5.32 -17.01
C PHE A 528 -5.16 4.87 -18.26
N SER A 529 -3.83 4.96 -18.26
CA SER A 529 -2.98 4.49 -19.37
C SER A 529 -2.82 2.97 -19.45
N GLY A 530 -3.38 2.23 -18.49
CA GLY A 530 -3.31 0.77 -18.43
C GLY A 530 -2.08 0.22 -17.68
N ASP A 531 -1.17 1.07 -17.21
CA ASP A 531 -0.08 0.65 -16.32
C ASP A 531 -0.68 0.15 -14.99
N MET A 532 -0.08 -0.87 -14.40
CA MET A 532 -0.59 -1.54 -13.21
C MET A 532 0.52 -1.81 -12.21
N ASP A 533 0.24 -1.58 -10.94
CA ASP A 533 1.13 -1.95 -9.84
C ASP A 533 0.31 -2.49 -8.67
N ILE A 534 0.30 -3.82 -8.52
CA ILE A 534 -0.44 -4.52 -7.47
C ILE A 534 0.56 -5.20 -6.53
N ALA A 535 0.58 -4.76 -5.29
CA ALA A 535 1.32 -5.40 -4.21
C ALA A 535 0.60 -6.66 -3.75
N LEU A 536 1.34 -7.67 -3.32
CA LEU A 536 0.78 -8.84 -2.69
C LEU A 536 0.33 -8.49 -1.26
N ALA A 537 -0.86 -8.91 -0.85
CA ALA A 537 -1.42 -8.57 0.46
C ALA A 537 -0.84 -9.43 1.60
N LEU A 538 0.47 -9.27 1.80
CA LEU A 538 1.22 -9.78 2.95
C LEU A 538 1.47 -8.67 3.95
N ARG A 539 1.79 -9.04 5.20
CA ARG A 539 2.04 -8.08 6.30
C ARG A 539 0.96 -6.98 6.35
N THR A 540 -0.29 -7.42 6.27
CA THR A 540 -1.48 -6.57 6.16
C THR A 540 -2.40 -6.83 7.35
N ILE A 541 -2.77 -5.77 8.04
CA ILE A 541 -3.79 -5.76 9.10
C ILE A 541 -5.12 -5.40 8.46
N VAL A 542 -6.14 -6.23 8.66
CA VAL A 542 -7.50 -5.97 8.18
C VAL A 542 -8.36 -5.54 9.37
N PHE A 543 -8.93 -4.34 9.30
CA PHE A 543 -9.91 -3.85 10.26
C PHE A 543 -11.29 -3.85 9.60
N PRO A 544 -12.18 -4.80 9.92
CA PRO A 544 -13.56 -4.75 9.43
C PRO A 544 -14.26 -3.46 9.92
N SER A 545 -14.97 -2.78 9.03
CA SER A 545 -15.70 -1.54 9.38
C SER A 545 -17.13 -1.80 9.87
N GLY A 546 -17.69 -2.98 9.59
CA GLY A 546 -19.07 -3.35 9.94
C GLY A 546 -19.38 -3.29 11.44
N SER A 547 -20.61 -2.89 11.76
CA SER A 547 -21.13 -2.83 13.13
C SER A 547 -21.06 -4.20 13.81
N ARG A 548 -20.31 -4.28 14.90
CA ARG A 548 -20.21 -5.48 15.74
C ARG A 548 -21.23 -5.41 16.87
N PHE A 549 -21.94 -6.52 17.09
CA PHE A 549 -22.89 -6.69 18.19
C PHE A 549 -22.27 -7.38 19.42
N ASP A 550 -21.00 -7.82 19.32
CA ASP A 550 -20.25 -8.51 20.38
C ASP A 550 -19.37 -7.56 21.23
N THR A 551 -19.61 -6.26 21.15
CA THR A 551 -19.01 -5.28 22.08
C THR A 551 -19.97 -4.99 23.23
N MET A 552 -19.43 -4.92 24.45
CA MET A 552 -20.20 -4.50 25.64
C MET A 552 -20.56 -3.00 25.61
N PHE A 553 -20.04 -2.23 24.64
CA PHE A 553 -20.15 -0.78 24.60
C PHE A 553 -21.02 -0.31 23.44
N SER A 554 -22.00 0.57 23.72
CA SER A 554 -22.74 1.31 22.70
C SER A 554 -22.06 2.65 22.45
N TYR A 555 -21.44 2.80 21.28
CA TYR A 555 -20.78 4.04 20.87
C TYR A 555 -21.81 4.97 20.21
N LYS A 556 -22.53 5.76 21.02
CA LYS A 556 -23.43 6.84 20.52
C LYS A 556 -22.72 8.18 20.35
N ASP A 557 -21.51 8.31 20.88
CA ASP A 557 -20.76 9.54 20.97
C ASP A 557 -19.52 9.48 20.06
N MET A 558 -19.48 10.35 19.06
CA MET A 558 -18.45 10.40 18.01
C MET A 558 -17.07 10.79 18.55
N ASN A 559 -17.01 11.33 19.76
CA ASN A 559 -15.76 11.80 20.40
C ASN A 559 -15.05 10.73 21.24
N LYS A 560 -15.54 9.48 21.27
CA LYS A 560 -14.93 8.40 22.07
C LYS A 560 -14.24 7.37 21.19
N ARG A 561 -13.01 6.98 21.56
CA ARG A 561 -12.30 5.84 20.97
C ARG A 561 -13.19 4.60 21.05
N ARG A 562 -13.34 3.89 19.93
CA ARG A 562 -14.02 2.60 19.86
C ARG A 562 -13.02 1.45 19.92
N GLU A 563 -13.46 0.31 20.42
CA GLU A 563 -12.71 -0.93 20.27
C GLU A 563 -12.71 -1.34 18.79
N TRP A 564 -11.54 -1.69 18.30
CA TRP A 564 -11.28 -2.22 16.97
C TRP A 564 -10.78 -3.64 17.08
N VAL A 565 -11.13 -4.44 16.09
CA VAL A 565 -10.62 -5.81 15.95
C VAL A 565 -9.70 -5.87 14.76
N ALA A 566 -8.41 -6.00 15.03
CA ALA A 566 -7.36 -6.18 14.04
C ALA A 566 -7.22 -7.66 13.70
N HIS A 567 -7.44 -8.00 12.43
CA HIS A 567 -7.16 -9.32 11.91
C HIS A 567 -5.76 -9.37 11.28
N LEU A 568 -4.95 -10.31 11.76
CA LEU A 568 -3.55 -10.48 11.39
C LEU A 568 -3.38 -11.89 10.83
N GLN A 569 -3.36 -12.05 9.52
CA GLN A 569 -3.18 -13.36 8.88
C GLN A 569 -1.74 -13.56 8.44
N ALA A 570 -1.19 -14.72 8.75
CA ALA A 570 0.18 -15.10 8.41
C ALA A 570 0.23 -16.58 8.03
N GLY A 571 1.20 -16.93 7.18
CA GLY A 571 1.36 -18.26 6.64
C GLY A 571 2.82 -18.67 6.51
N ALA A 572 3.04 -19.96 6.31
CA ALA A 572 4.35 -20.58 6.19
C ALA A 572 4.36 -21.57 5.02
N GLY A 573 5.49 -21.62 4.31
CA GLY A 573 5.70 -22.52 3.19
C GLY A 573 6.04 -23.91 3.68
N ILE A 574 5.19 -24.88 3.35
CA ILE A 574 5.33 -26.27 3.79
C ILE A 574 5.98 -27.08 2.66
N VAL A 575 7.10 -27.70 3.00
CA VAL A 575 7.88 -28.61 2.16
C VAL A 575 8.07 -29.96 2.87
N ALA A 576 8.63 -30.96 2.18
CA ALA A 576 8.78 -32.32 2.73
C ALA A 576 9.57 -32.39 4.05
N ASP A 577 10.52 -31.47 4.26
CA ASP A 577 11.35 -31.41 5.48
C ASP A 577 10.82 -30.44 6.54
N SER A 578 9.69 -29.77 6.31
CA SER A 578 9.08 -28.84 7.26
C SER A 578 8.78 -29.52 8.61
N VAL A 579 9.04 -28.79 9.70
CA VAL A 579 8.78 -29.23 11.08
C VAL A 579 7.55 -28.48 11.58
N PRO A 580 6.41 -29.15 11.88
CA PRO A 580 5.15 -28.48 12.19
C PRO A 580 5.23 -27.39 13.27
N ALA A 581 6.01 -27.64 14.33
CA ALA A 581 6.19 -26.67 15.42
C ALA A 581 6.96 -25.40 14.98
N ASP A 582 7.90 -25.52 14.04
CA ASP A 582 8.64 -24.38 13.52
C ASP A 582 7.76 -23.56 12.57
N GLU A 583 6.93 -24.21 11.75
CA GLU A 583 5.99 -23.54 10.84
C GLU A 583 4.89 -22.77 11.61
N GLN A 584 4.40 -23.33 12.73
CA GLN A 584 3.52 -22.62 13.66
C GLN A 584 4.20 -21.35 14.19
N ARG A 585 5.43 -21.49 14.68
CA ARG A 585 6.21 -20.37 15.23
C ARG A 585 6.51 -19.31 14.18
N GLU A 586 6.70 -19.71 12.93
CA GLU A 586 6.89 -18.78 11.81
C GLU A 586 5.64 -17.92 11.58
N CYS A 587 4.45 -18.53 11.57
CA CYS A 587 3.17 -17.81 11.48
C CYS A 587 3.01 -16.79 12.62
N GLU A 588 3.27 -17.21 13.87
CA GLU A 588 3.21 -16.35 15.06
C GLU A 588 4.19 -15.19 14.96
N ASN A 589 5.45 -15.44 14.57
CA ASN A 589 6.48 -14.41 14.41
C ASN A 589 6.13 -13.38 13.33
N LYS A 590 5.59 -13.84 12.19
CA LYS A 590 5.13 -12.97 11.10
C LYS A 590 3.97 -12.08 11.55
N ALA A 591 3.00 -12.64 12.28
CA ALA A 591 1.87 -11.89 12.82
C ALA A 591 2.29 -10.92 13.94
N ALA A 592 3.21 -11.34 14.82
CA ALA A 592 3.74 -10.51 15.91
C ALA A 592 4.41 -9.23 15.39
N ALA A 593 5.03 -9.27 14.21
CA ALA A 593 5.62 -8.08 13.60
C ALA A 593 4.59 -6.97 13.33
N LEU A 594 3.37 -7.33 12.94
CA LEU A 594 2.26 -6.40 12.76
C LEU A 594 1.63 -6.00 14.10
N ALA A 595 1.52 -6.93 15.05
CA ALA A 595 1.03 -6.65 16.39
C ALA A 595 1.84 -5.54 17.08
N ARG A 596 3.17 -5.50 16.86
CA ARG A 596 4.03 -4.40 17.36
C ARG A 596 3.63 -3.01 16.89
N ALA A 597 3.05 -2.88 15.69
CA ALA A 597 2.54 -1.59 15.23
C ALA A 597 1.31 -1.16 16.04
N ILE A 598 0.50 -2.12 16.49
CA ILE A 598 -0.64 -1.87 17.38
C ILE A 598 -0.12 -1.48 18.77
N ASP A 599 0.86 -2.22 19.34
CA ASP A 599 1.49 -1.87 20.64
C ASP A 599 2.04 -0.43 20.63
N LEU A 600 2.76 -0.08 19.56
CA LEU A 600 3.32 1.26 19.41
C LEU A 600 2.22 2.31 19.28
N ALA A 601 1.12 2.03 18.57
CA ALA A 601 0.01 2.95 18.46
C ALA A 601 -0.70 3.16 19.81
N GLU A 602 -0.95 2.10 20.56
CA GLU A 602 -1.59 2.17 21.89
C GLU A 602 -0.76 3.01 22.86
N SER A 603 0.52 2.68 23.01
CA SER A 603 1.45 3.41 23.89
C SER A 603 1.71 4.86 23.43
N SER A 604 1.62 5.15 22.12
CA SER A 604 1.85 6.49 21.59
C SER A 604 0.64 7.41 21.73
N PHE A 605 -0.57 6.87 21.55
CA PHE A 605 -1.78 7.68 21.34
C PHE A 605 -2.88 7.47 22.38
N ILE A 606 -2.80 6.43 23.22
CA ILE A 606 -3.85 6.05 24.19
C ILE A 606 -3.37 6.18 25.63
N GLU A 607 -2.24 5.54 25.98
CA GLU A 607 -1.75 5.40 27.36
C GLU A 607 -1.13 6.68 27.97
N LYS A 608 -1.71 7.86 27.69
CA LYS A 608 -1.22 9.15 28.17
C LYS A 608 -1.64 9.49 29.58
#